data_AF-A0A971DV22-F1
#
_entry.id   AF-A0A971DV22-F1
#
_cell.length_a   1.000
_cell.length_b   1.000
_cell.length_c   1.000
_cell.angle_alpha   90.00
_cell.angle_beta   90.00
_cell.angle_gamma   90.00
#
_symmetry.space_group_name_H-M   'P 1'
#
loop_
_entity.id
_entity.type
_entity.pdbx_description
1 polymer ?
#
loop_
_entity_poly.entity_id
_entity_poly.type
_entity_poly.pdbx_seq_one_letter_code
_entity_poly.pdbx_strand_id
1 'polypeptide(L)'
;NKTALKHIYEPAEKHQLERYIFQALDKVMFDFIKKLVADTDIEEDDIHFLARYHKHALIGFITEWLSSDNDEDLIDLLNRISNLSEESITNYLKSFISIIKQ
;
A
#
# COMPACT_ATOMS: atom_id res chain seq x y z
N ASN A 1 13.92 14.86 -6.83
CA ASN A 1 12.78 13.92 -6.79
C ASN A 1 11.74 14.33 -5.73
N LYS A 2 12.12 14.54 -4.45
CA LYS A 2 11.22 15.08 -3.40
C LYS A 2 10.73 16.52 -3.63
N THR A 3 11.62 17.43 -4.04
CA THR A 3 11.28 18.84 -4.29
C THR A 3 10.21 19.02 -5.39
N ALA A 4 10.27 18.21 -6.45
CA ALA A 4 9.26 18.23 -7.50
C ALA A 4 7.89 17.75 -6.98
N LEU A 5 7.87 16.66 -6.20
CA LEU A 5 6.65 16.16 -5.57
C LEU A 5 6.09 17.15 -4.54
N LYS A 6 6.93 17.83 -3.74
CA LYS A 6 6.52 18.90 -2.83
C LYS A 6 5.92 20.10 -3.56
N HIS A 7 6.50 20.53 -4.69
CA HIS A 7 5.93 21.61 -5.51
C HIS A 7 4.58 21.25 -6.15
N ILE A 8 4.39 20.00 -6.57
CA ILE A 8 3.09 19.52 -7.08
C ILE A 8 2.09 19.34 -5.93
N TYR A 9 2.56 19.09 -4.71
CA TYR A 9 1.75 19.00 -3.49
C TYR A 9 1.48 20.38 -2.86
N GLU A 10 1.20 21.40 -3.69
CA GLU A 10 0.66 22.67 -3.23
C GLU A 10 -0.83 22.56 -2.86
N PRO A 11 -1.36 23.40 -1.95
CA PRO A 11 -2.75 23.30 -1.49
C PRO A 11 -3.80 23.30 -2.62
N ALA A 12 -3.52 23.96 -3.74
CA ALA A 12 -4.40 24.04 -4.91
C ALA A 12 -4.48 22.73 -5.71
N GLU A 13 -3.39 21.96 -5.77
CA GLU A 13 -3.28 20.72 -6.58
C GLU A 13 -3.27 19.44 -5.73
N LYS A 14 -3.11 19.58 -4.41
CA LYS A 14 -3.10 18.48 -3.42
C LYS A 14 -4.22 17.47 -3.63
N HIS A 15 -5.46 17.92 -3.80
CA HIS A 15 -6.60 17.02 -4.01
C HIS A 15 -6.53 16.23 -5.33
N GLN A 16 -5.88 16.76 -6.37
CA GLN A 16 -5.73 16.03 -7.64
C GLN A 16 -4.63 14.98 -7.54
N LEU A 17 -3.50 15.36 -6.95
CA LEU A 17 -2.38 14.44 -6.73
C LEU A 17 -2.77 13.31 -5.78
N GLU A 18 -3.46 13.61 -4.68
CA GLU A 18 -4.01 12.61 -3.76
C GLU A 18 -4.94 11.65 -4.50
N ARG A 19 -5.91 12.13 -5.29
CA ARG A 19 -6.79 11.24 -6.06
C ARG A 19 -6.03 10.36 -7.05
N TYR A 20 -5.04 10.91 -7.74
CA TYR A 20 -4.22 10.15 -8.69
C TYR A 20 -3.43 9.04 -7.98
N ILE A 21 -2.75 9.38 -6.87
CA ILE A 21 -2.03 8.42 -6.04
C ILE A 21 -3.01 7.37 -5.49
N PHE A 22 -4.16 7.77 -4.95
CA PHE A 22 -5.19 6.86 -4.45
C PHE A 22 -5.65 5.86 -5.50
N GLN A 23 -5.96 6.31 -6.72
CA GLN A 23 -6.45 5.45 -7.80
C GLN A 23 -5.36 4.50 -8.31
N ALA A 24 -4.14 5.00 -8.49
CA ALA A 24 -3.01 4.18 -8.91
C ALA A 24 -2.70 3.09 -7.88
N LEU A 25 -2.68 3.45 -6.59
CA LEU A 25 -2.38 2.51 -5.50
C LEU A 25 -3.47 1.47 -5.29
N ASP A 26 -4.73 1.78 -5.59
CA ASP A 26 -5.83 0.81 -5.48
C ASP A 26 -5.61 -0.41 -6.37
N LYS A 27 -5.32 -0.14 -7.66
CA LYS A 27 -5.04 -1.20 -8.63
C LYS A 27 -3.74 -1.94 -8.29
N VAL A 28 -2.68 -1.20 -7.92
CA VAL A 28 -1.38 -1.80 -7.60
C VAL A 28 -1.48 -2.74 -6.39
N MET A 29 -2.14 -2.33 -5.31
CA MET A 29 -2.26 -3.15 -4.11
C MET A 29 -3.13 -4.39 -4.33
N PHE A 30 -4.21 -4.26 -5.11
CA PHE A 30 -5.03 -5.40 -5.48
C PHE A 30 -4.25 -6.41 -6.32
N ASP A 31 -3.59 -5.97 -7.39
CA ASP A 31 -2.80 -6.84 -8.27
C ASP A 31 -1.65 -7.52 -7.49
N PHE A 32 -1.01 -6.79 -6.56
CA PHE A 32 0.04 -7.31 -5.69
C PHE A 32 -0.46 -8.45 -4.80
N ILE A 33 -1.56 -8.25 -4.08
CA ILE A 33 -2.12 -9.29 -3.20
C ILE A 33 -2.62 -10.47 -4.03
N LYS A 34 -3.33 -10.21 -5.12
CA LYS A 34 -3.82 -11.27 -6.02
C LYS A 34 -2.67 -12.15 -6.53
N LYS A 35 -1.52 -11.56 -6.83
CA LYS A 35 -0.31 -12.30 -7.21
C LYS A 35 0.29 -13.07 -6.03
N LEU A 36 0.35 -12.47 -4.84
CA LEU A 36 0.87 -13.11 -3.63
C LEU A 36 0.08 -14.37 -3.25
N VAL A 37 -1.23 -14.36 -3.53
CA VAL A 37 -2.17 -15.40 -3.14
C VAL A 37 -2.62 -16.33 -4.26
N ALA A 38 -2.00 -16.26 -5.43
CA ALA A 38 -2.45 -16.96 -6.64
C ALA A 38 -2.57 -18.49 -6.47
N ASP A 39 -1.79 -19.08 -5.55
CA ASP A 39 -1.77 -20.52 -5.27
C ASP A 39 -2.64 -20.92 -4.06
N THR A 40 -3.57 -20.05 -3.64
CA THR A 40 -4.44 -20.26 -2.47
C THR A 40 -5.91 -20.06 -2.82
N ASP A 41 -6.81 -20.66 -2.03
CA ASP A 41 -8.27 -20.57 -2.20
C ASP A 41 -8.86 -19.47 -1.30
N ILE A 42 -8.40 -18.23 -1.51
CA ILE A 42 -8.87 -17.06 -0.75
C ILE A 42 -9.98 -16.37 -1.54
N GLU A 43 -11.04 -15.97 -0.85
CA GLU A 43 -12.15 -15.25 -1.46
C GLU A 43 -11.72 -13.88 -1.96
N GLU A 44 -12.29 -13.45 -3.09
CA GLU A 44 -11.94 -12.15 -3.70
C GLU A 44 -12.27 -10.96 -2.78
N ASP A 45 -13.28 -11.09 -1.92
CA ASP A 45 -13.64 -10.08 -0.92
C ASP A 45 -12.53 -9.88 0.13
N ASP A 46 -11.85 -10.95 0.56
CA ASP A 46 -10.70 -10.87 1.46
C ASP A 46 -9.50 -10.20 0.77
N ILE A 47 -9.28 -10.49 -0.52
CA ILE A 47 -8.26 -9.83 -1.33
C ILE A 47 -8.55 -8.32 -1.41
N HIS A 48 -9.80 -7.93 -1.64
CA HIS A 48 -10.21 -6.54 -1.65
C HIS A 48 -10.02 -5.85 -0.29
N PHE A 49 -10.33 -6.54 0.80
CA PHE A 49 -10.14 -6.02 2.15
C PHE A 49 -8.65 -5.76 2.45
N LEU A 50 -7.79 -6.76 2.20
CA LEU A 50 -6.35 -6.63 2.39
C LEU A 50 -5.76 -5.51 1.53
N ALA A 51 -6.19 -5.41 0.26
CA ALA A 51 -5.74 -4.36 -0.65
C ALA A 51 -6.09 -2.96 -0.13
N ARG A 52 -7.32 -2.78 0.35
CA ARG A 52 -7.78 -1.52 0.92
C ARG A 52 -7.00 -1.15 2.18
N TYR A 53 -6.78 -2.11 3.08
CA TYR A 53 -6.05 -1.90 4.33
C TYR A 53 -4.62 -1.43 4.07
N HIS A 54 -3.87 -2.19 3.27
CA HIS A 54 -2.46 -1.87 2.98
C HIS A 54 -2.32 -0.62 2.10
N LYS A 55 -3.27 -0.33 1.21
CA LYS A 55 -3.34 0.95 0.48
C LYS A 55 -3.43 2.14 1.45
N HIS A 56 -4.27 2.06 2.47
CA HIS A 56 -4.43 3.17 3.42
C HIS A 56 -3.18 3.38 4.28
N ALA A 57 -2.50 2.29 4.68
CA ALA A 57 -1.21 2.40 5.35
C ALA A 57 -0.18 3.14 4.47
N LEU A 58 -0.04 2.71 3.20
CA LEU A 58 0.88 3.31 2.23
C LEU A 58 0.63 4.81 2.01
N ILE A 59 -0.65 5.20 1.87
CA ILE A 59 -1.05 6.59 1.70
C ILE A 59 -0.72 7.42 2.94
N GLY A 60 -0.92 6.86 4.14
CA GLY A 60 -0.55 7.51 5.39
C GLY A 60 0.93 7.88 5.42
N PHE A 61 1.80 6.92 5.11
CA PHE A 61 3.24 7.14 5.05
C PHE A 61 3.66 8.14 3.96
N ILE A 62 3.09 8.07 2.76
CA ILE A 62 3.38 9.04 1.69
C ILE A 62 2.95 10.45 2.11
N THR A 63 1.79 10.58 2.78
CA THR A 63 1.28 11.86 3.26
C THR A 63 2.19 12.46 4.34
N GLU A 64 2.65 11.63 5.27
CA GLU A 64 3.61 12.00 6.30
C GLU A 64 4.96 12.41 5.68
N TRP A 65 5.45 11.65 4.71
CA TRP A 65 6.70 11.93 4.01
C TRP A 65 6.65 13.26 3.22
N LEU A 66 5.53 13.54 2.56
CA LEU A 66 5.28 14.80 1.85
C LEU A 66 5.23 15.99 2.82
N SER A 67 4.65 15.79 4.00
CA SER A 67 4.46 16.82 5.02
C SER A 67 5.69 17.03 5.90
N SER A 68 6.65 16.11 5.89
CA SER A 68 7.86 16.18 6.70
C SER A 68 9.06 16.78 5.97
N ASP A 69 9.98 17.34 6.75
CA ASP A 69 11.29 17.79 6.28
C ASP A 69 12.36 16.69 6.37
N ASN A 70 11.93 15.43 6.49
CA ASN A 70 12.80 14.26 6.49
C ASN A 70 13.53 14.09 5.14
N ASP A 71 14.78 13.63 5.14
CA ASP A 71 15.57 13.32 3.95
C ASP A 71 15.47 11.85 3.50
N GLU A 72 14.62 11.04 4.15
CA GLU A 72 14.36 9.66 3.74
C GLU A 72 13.96 9.61 2.27
N ASP A 73 14.59 8.70 1.52
CA ASP A 73 14.25 8.51 0.12
C ASP A 73 12.88 7.84 0.00
N LEU A 74 12.06 8.33 -0.94
CA LEU A 74 10.70 7.80 -1.13
C LEU A 74 10.73 6.32 -1.52
N ILE A 75 11.69 5.89 -2.34
CA ILE A 75 11.79 4.49 -2.77
C ILE A 75 12.14 3.60 -1.58
N ASP A 76 13.03 4.05 -0.69
CA ASP A 76 13.35 3.32 0.53
C ASP A 76 12.16 3.19 1.46
N LEU A 77 11.39 4.27 1.66
CA LEU A 77 10.15 4.24 2.43
C LEU A 77 9.13 3.26 1.82
N LEU A 78 8.90 3.35 0.50
CA LEU A 78 7.99 2.46 -0.22
C LEU A 78 8.42 1.00 -0.08
N ASN A 79 9.71 0.70 -0.24
CA ASN A 79 10.25 -0.65 -0.08
C ASN A 79 10.01 -1.21 1.32
N ARG A 80 10.23 -0.40 2.37
CA ARG A 80 9.98 -0.82 3.77
C ARG A 80 8.50 -1.16 3.98
N ILE A 81 7.58 -0.35 3.45
CA ILE A 81 6.13 -0.58 3.58
C ILE A 81 5.69 -1.81 2.78
N SER A 82 6.23 -1.99 1.57
CA SER A 82 5.96 -3.15 0.73
C SER A 82 6.42 -4.44 1.41
N ASN A 83 7.63 -4.48 1.95
CA ASN A 83 8.15 -5.67 2.67
C ASN A 83 7.30 -6.00 3.90
N LEU A 84 6.95 -4.99 4.71
CA LEU A 84 6.07 -5.20 5.87
C LEU A 84 4.69 -5.70 5.45
N SER A 85 4.15 -5.18 4.35
CA SER A 85 2.85 -5.60 3.82
C SER A 85 2.90 -7.05 3.36
N GLU A 86 3.92 -7.42 2.59
CA GLU A 86 4.14 -8.80 2.13
C GLU A 86 4.20 -9.79 3.31
N GLU A 87 4.98 -9.47 4.34
CA GLU A 87 5.11 -10.30 5.53
C GLU A 87 3.79 -10.40 6.30
N SER A 88 3.11 -9.27 6.52
CA SER A 88 1.82 -9.20 7.23
C SER A 88 0.75 -10.03 6.51
N ILE A 89 0.62 -9.88 5.19
CA ILE A 89 -0.33 -10.65 4.39
C ILE A 89 0.03 -12.13 4.46
N THR A 90 1.28 -12.48 4.18
CA THR A 90 1.74 -13.88 4.21
C THR A 90 1.45 -14.55 5.54
N ASN A 91 1.69 -13.87 6.66
CA ASN A 91 1.45 -14.41 8.00
C ASN A 91 -0.04 -14.52 8.34
N TYR A 92 -0.84 -13.53 7.96
CA TYR A 92 -2.30 -13.59 8.11
C TYR A 92 -2.88 -14.79 7.36
N LEU A 93 -2.46 -14.99 6.11
CA LEU A 93 -2.94 -16.10 5.28
C LEU A 93 -2.49 -17.47 5.76
N LYS A 94 -1.24 -17.60 6.22
CA LYS A 94 -0.78 -18.84 6.89
C LYS A 94 -1.65 -19.19 8.09
N SER A 95 -2.00 -18.18 8.88
CA SER A 95 -2.84 -18.35 10.07
C SER A 95 -4.28 -18.73 9.68
N PHE A 96 -4.84 -18.07 8.68
CA PHE A 96 -6.18 -18.34 8.16
C PHE A 96 -6.32 -19.76 7.59
N ILE A 97 -5.36 -20.20 6.75
CA ILE A 97 -5.33 -21.56 6.19
C ILE A 97 -5.10 -22.61 7.29
N SER A 98 -4.26 -22.31 8.29
CA SER A 98 -4.03 -23.19 9.44
C SER A 98 -5.30 -23.40 10.28
N ILE A 99 -6.19 -22.40 10.34
CA ILE A 99 -7.45 -22.46 11.10
C ILE A 99 -8.50 -23.26 10.32
N ILE A 100 -8.56 -23.12 8.99
CA ILE A 100 -9.55 -23.83 8.15
C ILE A 100 -9.22 -25.33 7.99
N LYS A 101 -7.96 -25.73 8.16
CA LYS A 101 -7.52 -27.13 8.08
C LYS A 101 -7.66 -27.93 9.40
N GLN A 102 -8.18 -27.33 10.48
CA GLN A 102 -8.54 -28.01 11.73
C GLN A 102 -10.03 -28.36 11.76
#